data_AF-A0A4W5QUV2-F1
#
_entry.id   AF-A0A4W5QUV2-F1
#
_cell.length_a   1.000
_cell.length_b   1.000
_cell.length_c   1.000
_cell.angle_alpha   90.00
_cell.angle_beta   90.00
_cell.angle_gamma   90.00
#
_symmetry.space_group_name_H-M   'P 1'
#
loop_
_entity.id
_entity.type
_entity.pdbx_description
1 polymer ?
#
loop_
_entity_poly.entity_id
_entity_poly.type
_entity_poly.pdbx_seq_one_letter_code
_entity_poly.pdbx_strand_id
1 'polypeptide(L)'
;MPGLPGPPGPPGTSLNLTLAQLKDLMYLSDKPNYLLIQTLLDLLHQDLRLLIDPPDGTKEHPATTCLELWLSQPNFTNGMYYIDPNQGSPADALLVYCDFTAAPKTCLSPLQPQVPVKAWLADSATNNSFHWLSSKEKGFQFEYLGPDVVQMRFLRLNSRLTSQNITYSCQPGNIQGPGKREVKFLADTQRQSYLGTLQDCVPSEELHSRGRREAVFQFESEDLDLLPLRDLAVFGSSDLTQEFGFTVGPVCFS
;
A
#
# COMPACT_ATOMS: atom_id res chain seq x y z
N MET A 1 1.84 3.29 -23.03
CA MET A 1 0.93 4.35 -23.53
C MET A 1 0.42 5.10 -22.32
N PRO A 2 0.33 6.44 -22.31
CA PRO A 2 -0.29 7.19 -21.21
C PRO A 2 -1.75 6.78 -21.08
N GLY A 3 -2.25 6.63 -19.84
CA GLY A 3 -3.67 6.36 -19.57
C GLY A 3 -4.55 7.53 -20.02
N LEU A 4 -5.84 7.24 -20.27
CA LEU A 4 -6.81 8.29 -20.58
C LEU A 4 -6.95 9.23 -19.37
N PRO A 5 -7.11 10.54 -19.58
CA PRO A 5 -7.42 11.49 -18.51
C PRO A 5 -8.61 11.02 -17.68
N GLY A 6 -8.52 11.17 -16.36
CA GLY A 6 -9.65 10.93 -15.48
C GLY A 6 -10.85 11.83 -15.83
N PRO A 7 -12.08 11.42 -15.47
CA PRO A 7 -13.24 12.27 -15.65
C PRO A 7 -13.05 13.59 -14.89
N PRO A 8 -13.55 14.72 -15.42
CA PRO A 8 -13.57 15.98 -14.69
C PRO A 8 -14.21 15.80 -13.31
N GLY A 9 -13.63 16.43 -12.28
CA GLY A 9 -14.23 16.44 -10.95
C GLY A 9 -15.65 17.03 -10.97
N PRO A 10 -16.48 16.71 -9.96
CA PRO A 10 -17.80 17.31 -9.84
C PRO A 10 -17.65 18.85 -9.82
N PRO A 11 -18.54 19.58 -10.52
CA PRO A 11 -18.52 21.03 -10.46
C PRO A 11 -18.63 21.47 -9.00
N GLY A 12 -17.75 22.38 -8.58
CA GLY A 12 -17.82 22.98 -7.26
C GLY A 12 -19.22 23.52 -6.99
N THR A 13 -19.66 23.47 -5.73
CA THR A 13 -21.00 23.92 -5.33
C THR A 13 -21.25 25.31 -5.90
N SER A 14 -22.14 25.40 -6.90
CA SER A 14 -22.44 26.67 -7.52
C SER A 14 -23.09 27.55 -6.47
N LEU A 15 -22.45 28.66 -6.12
CA LEU A 15 -23.17 29.77 -5.52
C LEU A 15 -24.26 30.13 -6.53
N ASN A 16 -25.51 29.73 -6.27
CA ASN A 16 -26.69 30.14 -7.03
C ASN A 16 -26.99 31.61 -6.73
N LEU A 17 -25.99 32.45 -6.99
CA LEU A 17 -26.07 33.90 -6.95
C LEU A 17 -26.37 34.34 -8.37
N THR A 18 -27.62 34.76 -8.58
CA THR A 18 -28.01 35.48 -9.78
C THR A 18 -27.13 36.72 -9.97
N LEU A 19 -26.96 37.15 -11.21
CA LEU A 19 -26.22 38.38 -11.54
C LEU A 19 -26.81 39.62 -10.83
N ALA A 20 -28.08 39.56 -10.41
CA ALA A 20 -28.73 40.54 -9.54
C ALA A 20 -28.21 40.48 -8.10
N GLN A 21 -28.10 39.29 -7.50
CA GLN A 21 -27.54 39.09 -6.16
C GLN A 21 -26.04 39.46 -6.09
N LEU A 22 -25.29 39.24 -7.18
CA LEU A 22 -23.90 39.72 -7.31
C LEU A 22 -23.81 41.25 -7.40
N LYS A 23 -24.77 41.90 -8.06
CA LYS A 23 -24.86 43.37 -8.12
C LYS A 23 -25.21 43.99 -6.77
N ASP A 24 -26.08 43.35 -5.98
CA ASP A 24 -26.41 43.79 -4.61
C ASP A 24 -25.23 43.70 -3.64
N LEU A 25 -24.25 42.82 -3.92
CA LEU A 25 -22.98 42.72 -3.19
C LEU A 25 -21.97 43.80 -3.60
N MET A 26 -22.11 44.40 -4.78
CA MET A 26 -21.09 45.27 -5.37
C MET A 26 -21.26 46.75 -5.03
N TYR A 27 -22.42 47.26 -4.61
CA TYR A 27 -22.53 48.65 -4.13
C TYR A 27 -23.86 48.98 -3.42
N LEU A 28 -23.86 49.02 -2.08
CA LEU A 28 -24.85 49.75 -1.28
C LEU A 28 -24.13 50.41 -0.09
N SER A 29 -23.59 51.61 -0.31
CA SER A 29 -22.94 52.43 0.73
C SER A 29 -23.88 52.75 1.91
N ASP A 30 -25.20 52.66 1.73
CA ASP A 30 -26.15 53.25 2.69
C ASP A 30 -26.88 52.20 3.56
N LYS A 31 -26.88 50.91 3.21
CA LYS A 31 -27.48 49.81 4.00
C LYS A 31 -26.82 48.46 3.71
N PRO A 32 -25.64 48.17 4.27
CA PRO A 32 -25.00 46.86 4.11
C PRO A 32 -25.88 45.75 4.70
N ASN A 33 -26.02 44.64 3.96
CA ASN A 33 -26.67 43.43 4.45
C ASN A 33 -25.69 42.66 5.35
N TYR A 34 -25.63 43.04 6.63
CA TYR A 34 -24.70 42.48 7.60
C TYR A 34 -24.81 40.96 7.76
N LEU A 35 -26.02 40.39 7.64
CA LEU A 35 -26.22 38.95 7.74
C LEU A 35 -25.53 38.20 6.57
N LEU A 36 -25.66 38.73 5.35
CA LEU A 36 -25.02 38.16 4.17
C LEU A 36 -23.50 38.34 4.19
N ILE A 37 -23.02 39.49 4.66
CA ILE A 37 -21.58 39.75 4.82
C ILE A 37 -20.99 38.78 5.85
N GLN A 38 -21.68 38.58 6.98
CA GLN A 38 -21.21 37.67 8.02
C GLN A 38 -21.17 36.21 7.54
N THR A 39 -22.21 35.73 6.84
CA THR A 39 -22.17 34.38 6.27
C THR A 39 -21.08 34.20 5.22
N LEU A 40 -20.83 35.22 4.37
CA LEU A 40 -19.71 35.18 3.43
C LEU A 40 -18.35 35.17 4.13
N LEU A 41 -18.17 35.99 5.17
CA LEU A 41 -16.94 36.01 5.97
C LEU A 41 -16.71 34.68 6.70
N ASP A 42 -17.76 34.08 7.26
CA ASP A 42 -17.69 32.79 7.94
C ASP A 42 -17.31 31.67 6.96
N LEU A 43 -17.88 31.66 5.74
CA LEU A 43 -17.52 30.73 4.67
C LEU A 43 -16.06 30.91 4.23
N LEU A 44 -15.63 32.15 3.95
CA LEU A 44 -14.24 32.44 3.56
C LEU A 44 -13.24 32.09 4.66
N HIS A 45 -13.60 32.32 5.92
CA HIS A 45 -12.78 31.95 7.06
C HIS A 45 -12.66 30.43 7.20
N GLN A 46 -13.73 29.69 6.91
CA GLN A 46 -13.70 28.23 6.85
C GLN A 46 -12.83 27.73 5.70
N ASP A 47 -12.98 28.28 4.49
CA ASP A 47 -12.15 27.92 3.32
C ASP A 47 -10.67 28.23 3.56
N LEU A 48 -10.36 29.38 4.15
CA LEU A 48 -8.98 29.76 4.52
C LEU A 48 -8.41 28.80 5.56
N ARG A 49 -9.19 28.36 6.54
CA ARG A 49 -8.77 27.33 7.49
C ARG A 49 -8.44 26.03 6.77
N LEU A 50 -9.25 25.57 5.82
CA LEU A 50 -8.95 24.35 5.06
C LEU A 50 -7.67 24.45 4.21
N LEU A 51 -7.26 25.66 3.83
CA LEU A 51 -6.02 25.91 3.07
C LEU A 51 -4.79 26.13 3.95
N ILE A 52 -4.99 26.58 5.19
CA ILE A 52 -3.92 26.95 6.13
C ILE A 52 -3.67 25.83 7.14
N ASP A 53 -4.72 25.12 7.53
CA ASP A 53 -4.65 24.08 8.55
C ASP A 53 -3.83 22.90 7.98
N PRO A 54 -2.88 22.39 8.77
CA PRO A 54 -2.05 21.28 8.34
C PRO A 54 -2.91 20.04 8.07
N PRO A 55 -2.50 19.15 7.14
CA PRO A 55 -3.27 17.95 6.83
C PRO A 55 -3.48 17.11 8.09
N ASP A 56 -4.67 16.54 8.23
CA ASP A 56 -5.08 15.72 9.38
C ASP A 56 -5.17 14.23 9.05
N GLY A 57 -4.87 13.85 7.79
CA GLY A 57 -4.88 12.45 7.35
C GLY A 57 -6.28 11.88 7.18
N THR A 58 -7.32 12.71 7.16
CA THR A 58 -8.67 12.33 6.72
C THR A 58 -8.74 12.22 5.20
N LYS A 59 -9.82 11.64 4.68
CA LYS A 59 -10.00 11.53 3.22
C LYS A 59 -10.18 12.90 2.58
N GLU A 60 -10.75 13.84 3.31
CA GLU A 60 -11.01 15.21 2.89
C GLU A 60 -9.74 16.07 2.94
N HIS A 61 -8.87 15.83 3.93
CA HIS A 61 -7.61 16.55 4.13
C HIS A 61 -6.40 15.58 4.28
N PRO A 62 -6.09 14.81 3.23
CA PRO A 62 -4.97 13.87 3.27
C PRO A 62 -3.63 14.61 3.29
N ALA A 63 -2.62 14.00 3.89
CA ALA A 63 -1.23 14.48 3.79
C ALA A 63 -0.57 13.94 2.51
N THR A 64 0.50 14.54 2.00
CA THR A 64 1.24 13.98 0.84
C THR A 64 1.85 12.61 1.18
N THR A 65 2.38 12.46 2.40
CA THR A 65 2.96 11.20 2.91
C THR A 65 2.74 11.07 4.41
N CYS A 66 2.95 9.87 4.96
CA CYS A 66 2.98 9.67 6.41
C CYS A 66 4.07 10.52 7.11
N LEU A 67 5.16 10.86 6.42
CA LEU A 67 6.20 11.73 6.96
C LEU A 67 5.68 13.16 7.17
N GLU A 68 4.97 13.72 6.18
CA GLU A 68 4.33 15.03 6.33
C GLU A 68 3.30 15.02 7.45
N LEU A 69 2.46 13.97 7.51
CA LEU A 69 1.45 13.83 8.55
C LEU A 69 2.08 13.81 9.94
N TRP A 70 3.18 13.07 10.11
CA TRP A 70 3.91 13.00 11.38
C TRP A 70 4.50 14.35 11.80
N LEU A 71 5.07 15.12 10.86
CA LEU A 71 5.60 16.46 11.12
C LEU A 71 4.50 17.47 11.47
N SER A 72 3.36 17.35 10.81
CA SER A 72 2.19 18.22 10.96
C SER A 72 1.38 17.92 12.23
N GLN A 73 1.27 16.65 12.60
CA GLN A 73 0.43 16.13 13.68
C GLN A 73 1.26 15.29 14.67
N PRO A 74 2.14 15.90 15.49
CA PRO A 74 3.12 15.16 16.31
C PRO A 74 2.50 14.28 17.41
N ASN A 75 1.21 14.45 17.71
CA ASN A 75 0.48 13.62 18.69
C ASN A 75 -0.14 12.36 18.07
N PHE A 76 -0.06 12.18 16.75
CA PHE A 76 -0.65 11.03 16.09
C PHE A 76 0.15 9.76 16.35
N THR A 77 -0.57 8.64 16.43
CA THR A 77 -0.01 7.31 16.65
C THR A 77 -0.07 6.48 15.38
N ASN A 78 0.66 5.37 15.33
CA ASN A 78 0.60 4.43 14.21
C ASN A 78 -0.85 4.02 13.93
N GLY A 79 -1.23 3.95 12.66
CA GLY A 79 -2.62 3.72 12.29
C GLY A 79 -2.90 3.87 10.80
N MET A 80 -4.17 3.72 10.44
CA MET A 80 -4.61 3.93 9.06
C MET A 80 -4.94 5.40 8.84
N TYR A 81 -4.36 6.00 7.81
CA TYR A 81 -4.59 7.40 7.42
C TYR A 81 -4.71 7.52 5.91
N TYR A 82 -5.33 8.58 5.44
CA TYR A 82 -5.36 8.94 4.03
C TYR A 82 -4.15 9.81 3.69
N ILE A 83 -3.50 9.47 2.57
CA ILE A 83 -2.45 10.27 1.96
C ILE A 83 -2.72 10.52 0.49
N ASP A 84 -2.18 11.60 -0.07
CA ASP A 84 -2.32 11.97 -1.47
C ASP A 84 -0.97 12.36 -2.08
N PRO A 85 -0.11 11.37 -2.42
CA PRO A 85 1.24 11.63 -2.93
C PRO A 85 1.32 12.53 -4.17
N ASN A 86 0.39 12.37 -5.12
CA ASN A 86 0.34 13.18 -6.34
C ASN A 86 -0.28 14.57 -6.13
N GLN A 87 -0.86 14.81 -4.95
CA GLN A 87 -1.60 16.02 -4.59
C GLN A 87 -2.77 16.32 -5.56
N GLY A 88 -3.33 17.52 -5.44
CA GLY A 88 -4.39 17.99 -6.31
C GLY A 88 -5.76 17.64 -5.74
N SER A 89 -6.43 16.66 -6.34
CA SER A 89 -7.78 16.28 -5.91
C SER A 89 -7.70 15.18 -4.86
N PRO A 90 -8.21 15.34 -3.64
CA PRO A 90 -8.15 14.29 -2.62
C PRO A 90 -9.05 13.07 -2.92
N ALA A 91 -9.82 13.11 -4.02
CA ALA A 91 -10.72 12.03 -4.42
C ALA A 91 -10.01 10.70 -4.71
N ASP A 92 -8.74 10.74 -5.17
CA ASP A 92 -7.89 9.56 -5.41
C ASP A 92 -6.87 9.30 -4.30
N ALA A 93 -7.07 9.89 -3.12
CA ALA A 93 -6.23 9.65 -1.96
C ALA A 93 -6.18 8.17 -1.54
N LEU A 94 -5.01 7.74 -1.10
CA LEU A 94 -4.69 6.39 -0.69
C LEU A 94 -4.92 6.20 0.81
N LEU A 95 -5.66 5.15 1.17
CA LEU A 95 -5.72 4.68 2.56
C LEU A 95 -4.50 3.79 2.83
N VAL A 96 -3.61 4.23 3.73
CA VAL A 96 -2.33 3.57 4.04
C VAL A 96 -2.16 3.36 5.53
N TYR A 97 -1.27 2.45 5.91
CA TYR A 97 -0.81 2.36 7.30
C TYR A 97 0.42 3.26 7.48
N CYS A 98 0.34 4.21 8.41
CA CYS A 98 1.48 5.00 8.83
C CYS A 98 2.14 4.39 10.07
N ASP A 99 3.42 4.07 9.96
CA ASP A 99 4.26 3.62 11.08
C ASP A 99 5.19 4.76 11.51
N PHE A 100 4.97 5.31 12.71
CA PHE A 100 5.73 6.40 13.31
C PHE A 100 6.75 5.93 14.36
N THR A 101 7.02 4.62 14.47
CA THR A 101 7.80 4.04 15.59
C THR A 101 9.28 4.47 15.60
N ALA A 102 9.89 4.67 14.44
CA ALA A 102 11.31 5.04 14.32
C ALA A 102 11.51 6.18 13.32
N ALA A 103 11.47 5.85 12.03
CA ALA A 103 11.33 6.81 10.95
C ALA A 103 9.91 6.63 10.37
N PRO A 104 9.14 7.71 10.13
CA PRO A 104 7.81 7.60 9.55
C PRO A 104 7.84 6.80 8.24
N LYS A 105 7.02 5.75 8.16
CA LYS A 105 6.87 4.94 6.95
C LYS A 105 5.43 4.97 6.45
N THR A 106 5.29 5.02 5.14
CA THR A 106 4.04 4.86 4.40
C THR A 106 3.93 3.42 3.93
N CYS A 107 3.02 2.63 4.49
CA CYS A 107 2.88 1.21 4.21
C CYS A 107 1.57 0.87 3.47
N LEU A 108 1.71 0.22 2.32
CA LEU A 108 0.61 -0.28 1.49
C LEU A 108 0.42 -1.78 1.73
N SER A 109 -0.80 -2.16 2.10
CA SER A 109 -1.15 -3.56 2.36
C SER A 109 -1.48 -4.30 1.06
N PRO A 110 -1.05 -5.58 0.93
CA PRO A 110 -1.50 -6.41 -0.18
C PRO A 110 -3.00 -6.72 -0.05
N LEU A 111 -3.70 -6.81 -1.18
CA LEU A 111 -5.12 -7.19 -1.22
C LEU A 111 -5.33 -8.64 -0.77
N GLN A 112 -4.38 -9.52 -1.10
CA GLN A 112 -4.40 -10.93 -0.75
C GLN A 112 -3.08 -11.29 -0.05
N PRO A 113 -2.98 -11.09 1.28
CA PRO A 113 -1.75 -11.36 2.02
C PRO A 113 -1.42 -12.85 2.13
N GLN A 114 -2.42 -13.73 2.11
CA GLN A 114 -2.22 -15.16 2.37
C GLN A 114 -2.13 -15.95 1.07
N VAL A 115 -1.00 -16.64 0.87
CA VAL A 115 -0.83 -17.63 -0.21
C VAL A 115 -1.21 -19.01 0.36
N PRO A 116 -2.29 -19.63 -0.15
CA PRO A 116 -2.82 -20.86 0.43
C PRO A 116 -1.82 -22.03 0.41
N VAL A 117 -1.85 -22.79 1.51
CA VAL A 117 -0.82 -23.77 1.89
C VAL A 117 -0.86 -25.07 1.07
N LYS A 118 -1.84 -25.27 0.19
CA LYS A 118 -2.27 -26.63 -0.17
C LYS A 118 -2.48 -26.96 -1.66
N ALA A 119 -2.39 -26.02 -2.60
CA ALA A 119 -2.98 -26.27 -3.92
C ALA A 119 -2.16 -25.91 -5.16
N TRP A 120 -1.19 -24.98 -5.09
CA TRP A 120 -0.61 -24.45 -6.33
C TRP A 120 0.61 -25.22 -6.85
N LEU A 121 1.27 -26.04 -6.03
CA LEU A 121 2.48 -26.78 -6.44
C LEU A 121 2.26 -28.27 -6.76
N ALA A 122 1.12 -28.87 -6.39
CA ALA A 122 0.90 -30.31 -6.48
C ALA A 122 1.14 -30.89 -7.90
N ASP A 123 0.77 -30.15 -8.95
CA ASP A 123 0.91 -30.59 -10.35
C ASP A 123 2.30 -30.33 -10.96
N SER A 124 3.26 -29.90 -10.15
CA SER A 124 4.55 -29.36 -10.62
C SER A 124 5.74 -30.30 -10.39
N ALA A 125 5.49 -31.52 -9.91
CA ALA A 125 6.51 -32.47 -9.46
C ALA A 125 7.39 -33.08 -10.57
N THR A 126 7.17 -32.73 -11.84
CA THR A 126 7.73 -33.47 -12.98
C THR A 126 8.85 -32.76 -13.73
N ASN A 127 9.11 -31.47 -13.48
CA ASN A 127 10.18 -30.72 -14.15
C ASN A 127 11.03 -29.93 -13.13
N ASN A 128 12.36 -30.11 -13.18
CA ASN A 128 13.33 -29.38 -12.36
C ASN A 128 13.42 -27.89 -12.77
N SER A 129 12.37 -27.11 -12.50
CA SER A 129 12.28 -25.70 -12.88
C SER A 129 11.51 -24.86 -11.86
N PHE A 130 11.60 -23.54 -12.01
CA PHE A 130 10.83 -22.61 -11.20
C PHE A 130 9.38 -22.56 -11.67
N HIS A 131 8.46 -22.61 -10.71
CA HIS A 131 7.03 -22.48 -10.95
C HIS A 131 6.50 -21.24 -10.26
N TRP A 132 6.03 -20.27 -11.06
CA TRP A 132 5.40 -19.05 -10.58
C TRP A 132 4.02 -19.34 -10.00
N LEU A 133 3.70 -18.71 -8.87
CA LEU A 133 2.39 -18.81 -8.23
C LEU A 133 1.30 -18.44 -9.23
N SER A 134 1.44 -17.30 -9.91
CA SER A 134 0.46 -16.82 -10.91
C SER A 134 0.22 -17.75 -12.09
N SER A 135 1.16 -18.67 -12.41
CA SER A 135 1.03 -19.62 -13.53
C SER A 135 0.17 -20.85 -13.19
N LYS A 136 -0.25 -21.00 -11.93
CA LYS A 136 -0.93 -22.18 -11.42
C LYS A 136 -2.43 -21.97 -11.31
N GLU A 137 -3.16 -23.08 -11.22
CA GLU A 137 -4.60 -23.02 -11.00
C GLU A 137 -4.89 -22.32 -9.66
N LYS A 138 -5.72 -21.27 -9.69
CA LYS A 138 -6.00 -20.37 -8.55
C LYS A 138 -4.78 -19.59 -8.02
N GLY A 139 -3.70 -19.58 -8.79
CA GLY A 139 -2.58 -18.68 -8.60
C GLY A 139 -2.96 -17.23 -8.88
N PHE A 140 -2.22 -16.30 -8.29
CA PHE A 140 -2.42 -14.86 -8.48
C PHE A 140 -1.10 -14.11 -8.35
N GLN A 141 -1.06 -12.91 -8.92
CA GLN A 141 0.00 -11.95 -8.65
C GLN A 141 -0.37 -11.09 -7.45
N PHE A 142 0.62 -10.58 -6.74
CA PHE A 142 0.41 -9.70 -5.60
C PHE A 142 -0.04 -8.32 -6.06
N GLU A 143 -1.22 -7.95 -5.62
CA GLU A 143 -1.83 -6.65 -5.82
C GLU A 143 -1.91 -5.92 -4.48
N TYR A 144 -1.82 -4.59 -4.53
CA TYR A 144 -1.79 -3.73 -3.34
C TYR A 144 -2.95 -2.74 -3.43
N LEU A 145 -3.58 -2.48 -2.30
CA LEU A 145 -4.73 -1.59 -2.24
C LEU A 145 -4.30 -0.16 -2.54
N GLY A 146 -4.94 0.47 -3.53
CA GLY A 146 -4.94 1.92 -3.67
C GLY A 146 -4.10 2.52 -4.80
N PRO A 147 -2.81 2.17 -5.01
CA PRO A 147 -1.98 3.00 -5.86
C PRO A 147 -2.25 2.75 -7.34
N ASP A 148 -2.91 3.71 -7.99
CA ASP A 148 -2.74 3.92 -9.43
C ASP A 148 -1.25 4.20 -9.72
N VAL A 149 -0.83 3.98 -10.98
CA VAL A 149 0.55 4.18 -11.44
C VAL A 149 1.05 5.58 -11.11
N VAL A 150 0.18 6.59 -11.14
CA VAL A 150 0.53 7.98 -10.79
C VAL A 150 0.87 8.10 -9.31
N GLN A 151 -0.04 7.64 -8.42
CA GLN A 151 0.18 7.72 -6.97
C GLN A 151 1.45 6.95 -6.55
N MET A 152 1.70 5.79 -7.14
CA MET A 152 2.92 5.02 -6.86
C MET A 152 4.18 5.78 -7.26
N ARG A 153 4.19 6.45 -8.42
CA ARG A 153 5.35 7.25 -8.85
C ARG A 153 5.65 8.38 -7.88
N PHE A 154 4.63 9.12 -7.45
CA PHE A 154 4.82 10.21 -6.50
C PHE A 154 5.21 9.71 -5.11
N LEU A 155 4.66 8.58 -4.66
CA LEU A 155 5.09 7.97 -3.41
C LEU A 155 6.58 7.60 -3.46
N ARG A 156 7.07 7.04 -4.58
CA ARG A 156 8.50 6.79 -4.79
C ARG A 156 9.31 8.07 -4.79
N LEU A 157 8.89 9.11 -5.53
CA LEU A 157 9.59 10.40 -5.57
C LEU A 157 9.74 11.07 -4.20
N ASN A 158 8.76 10.86 -3.30
CA ASN A 158 8.77 11.37 -1.94
C ASN A 158 9.44 10.44 -0.92
N SER A 159 10.14 9.40 -1.37
CA SER A 159 10.76 8.40 -0.50
C SER A 159 12.23 8.21 -0.85
N ARG A 160 12.99 7.61 0.07
CA ARG A 160 14.40 7.26 -0.14
C ARG A 160 14.62 5.75 -0.06
N LEU A 161 13.88 5.07 0.80
CA LEU A 161 14.00 3.64 1.00
C LEU A 161 12.64 2.97 0.79
N THR A 162 12.69 1.77 0.23
CA THR A 162 11.54 0.86 0.19
C THR A 162 11.89 -0.44 0.88
N SER A 163 10.92 -0.99 1.60
CA SER A 163 11.08 -2.25 2.33
C SER A 163 9.82 -3.09 2.27
N GLN A 164 9.98 -4.40 2.25
CA GLN A 164 8.88 -5.34 2.30
C GLN A 164 9.35 -6.66 2.91
N ASN A 165 8.45 -7.36 3.59
CA ASN A 165 8.73 -8.69 4.14
C ASN A 165 7.78 -9.74 3.55
N ILE A 166 8.27 -10.97 3.39
CA ILE A 166 7.42 -12.15 3.13
C ILE A 166 7.76 -13.20 4.18
N THR A 167 6.73 -13.71 4.85
CA THR A 167 6.87 -14.80 5.83
C THR A 167 6.57 -16.13 5.15
N TYR A 168 7.48 -17.07 5.26
CA TYR A 168 7.30 -18.46 4.88
C TYR A 168 6.91 -19.27 6.12
N SER A 169 5.86 -20.09 6.03
CA SER A 169 5.34 -20.87 7.14
C SER A 169 5.08 -22.33 6.77
N CYS A 170 5.48 -23.24 7.66
CA CYS A 170 5.07 -24.63 7.60
C CYS A 170 3.67 -24.81 8.16
N GLN A 171 2.93 -25.82 7.69
CA GLN A 171 1.64 -26.16 8.29
C GLN A 171 1.73 -26.45 9.80
N PRO A 172 0.64 -26.22 10.55
CA PRO A 172 0.54 -26.66 11.92
C PRO A 172 0.89 -28.15 12.06
N GLY A 173 1.89 -28.46 12.89
CA GLY A 173 2.42 -29.82 13.06
C GLY A 173 3.73 -30.08 12.33
N ASN A 174 4.12 -29.24 11.38
CA ASN A 174 5.40 -29.33 10.67
C ASN A 174 6.39 -28.26 11.17
N ILE A 175 7.69 -28.55 11.02
CA ILE A 175 8.81 -27.65 11.31
C ILE A 175 9.76 -27.58 10.12
N GLN A 176 10.61 -26.57 10.08
CA GLN A 176 11.65 -26.45 9.06
C GLN A 176 12.72 -27.53 9.28
N GLY A 177 12.93 -28.34 8.24
CA GLY A 177 13.89 -29.43 8.19
C GLY A 177 15.20 -29.05 7.46
N PRO A 178 16.10 -30.02 7.27
CA PRO A 178 17.40 -29.79 6.64
C PRO A 178 17.33 -29.65 5.11
N GLY A 179 16.25 -30.13 4.48
CA GLY A 179 16.04 -30.00 3.04
C GLY A 179 15.96 -28.53 2.63
N LYS A 180 16.60 -28.19 1.51
CA LYS A 180 16.69 -26.80 1.02
C LYS A 180 16.14 -26.70 -0.38
N ARG A 181 15.48 -25.58 -0.65
CA ARG A 181 14.87 -25.31 -1.95
C ARG A 181 15.05 -23.86 -2.33
N GLU A 182 15.20 -23.60 -3.63
CA GLU A 182 15.30 -22.24 -4.12
C GLU A 182 13.91 -21.61 -4.29
N VAL A 183 13.86 -20.31 -4.03
CA VAL A 183 12.67 -19.47 -4.24
C VAL A 183 13.09 -18.18 -4.93
N LYS A 184 12.20 -17.69 -5.81
CA LYS A 184 12.30 -16.40 -6.49
C LYS A 184 11.16 -15.51 -6.06
N PHE A 185 11.44 -14.21 -5.90
CA PHE A 185 10.43 -13.19 -5.66
C PHE A 185 10.51 -12.15 -6.77
N LEU A 186 9.43 -11.99 -7.54
CA LEU A 186 9.39 -11.09 -8.69
C LEU A 186 9.28 -9.63 -8.22
N ALA A 187 10.22 -8.79 -8.65
CA ALA A 187 10.22 -7.36 -8.37
C ALA A 187 9.12 -6.62 -9.16
N ASP A 188 8.80 -5.38 -8.76
CA ASP A 188 7.77 -4.56 -9.41
C ASP A 188 8.04 -4.32 -10.89
N THR A 189 9.31 -4.14 -11.27
CA THR A 189 9.75 -4.02 -12.68
C THR A 189 9.41 -5.23 -13.55
N GLN A 190 9.09 -6.39 -12.98
CA GLN A 190 8.89 -7.69 -13.64
C GLN A 190 10.08 -8.18 -14.49
N ARG A 191 11.25 -7.54 -14.40
CA ARG A 191 12.46 -7.89 -15.17
C ARG A 191 13.49 -8.67 -14.37
N GLN A 192 13.39 -8.57 -13.04
CA GLN A 192 14.34 -9.16 -12.11
C GLN A 192 13.63 -9.81 -10.94
N SER A 193 14.35 -10.68 -10.25
CA SER A 193 13.83 -11.39 -9.09
C SER A 193 14.89 -11.49 -8.02
N TYR A 194 14.47 -11.37 -6.77
CA TYR A 194 15.30 -11.74 -5.63
C TYR A 194 15.35 -13.26 -5.52
N LEU A 195 16.51 -13.79 -5.14
CA LEU A 195 16.71 -15.21 -4.87
C LEU A 195 16.76 -15.46 -3.37
N GLY A 196 16.14 -16.54 -2.94
CA GLY A 196 16.17 -16.99 -1.56
C GLY A 196 16.25 -18.52 -1.47
N THR A 197 16.40 -19.00 -0.23
CA THR A 197 16.41 -20.42 0.08
C THR A 197 15.38 -20.72 1.16
N LEU A 198 14.49 -21.66 0.87
CA LEU A 198 13.52 -22.22 1.81
C LEU A 198 14.10 -23.46 2.46
N GLN A 199 13.63 -23.74 3.68
CA GLN A 199 13.82 -25.02 4.33
C GLN A 199 12.55 -25.84 4.19
N ASP A 200 12.67 -27.08 3.73
CA ASP A 200 11.55 -28.01 3.53
C ASP A 200 10.82 -28.27 4.86
N CYS A 201 9.49 -28.42 4.82
CA CYS A 201 8.66 -28.61 6.00
C CYS A 201 8.52 -30.09 6.36
N VAL A 202 9.16 -30.53 7.43
CA VAL A 202 9.09 -31.91 7.91
C VAL A 202 8.07 -32.05 9.04
N PRO A 203 7.36 -33.19 9.15
CA PRO A 203 6.53 -33.49 10.32
C PRO A 203 7.33 -33.37 11.61
N SER A 204 6.74 -32.75 12.62
CA SER A 204 7.32 -32.76 13.95
C SER A 204 7.03 -34.10 14.62
N GLU A 205 8.06 -34.87 14.94
CA GLU A 205 7.91 -36.15 15.66
C GLU A 205 7.60 -35.96 17.16
N GLU A 206 7.74 -34.74 17.70
CA GLU A 206 7.50 -34.44 19.11
C GLU A 206 6.51 -33.29 19.31
N LEU A 207 5.47 -33.52 20.12
CA LEU A 207 4.43 -32.53 20.48
C LEU A 207 4.98 -31.19 21.03
N HIS A 208 6.26 -31.17 21.43
CA HIS A 208 6.99 -30.03 21.99
C HIS A 208 8.27 -29.66 21.22
N SER A 209 8.35 -29.99 19.92
CA SER A 209 9.53 -29.66 19.11
C SER A 209 9.86 -28.16 19.17
N ARG A 210 11.08 -27.81 19.61
CA ARG A 210 11.66 -26.45 19.51
C ARG A 210 12.03 -26.04 18.07
N GLY A 211 11.42 -26.66 17.06
CA GLY A 211 11.72 -26.41 15.65
C GLY A 211 11.17 -25.07 15.19
N ARG A 212 11.91 -24.39 14.32
CA ARG A 212 11.44 -23.14 13.67
C ARG A 212 10.31 -23.50 12.70
N ARG A 213 9.16 -22.83 12.83
CA ARG A 213 8.00 -23.02 11.93
C ARG A 213 7.93 -21.98 10.81
N GLU A 214 8.55 -20.83 11.04
CA GLU A 214 8.44 -19.67 10.17
C GLU A 214 9.82 -19.08 9.87
N ALA A 215 9.99 -18.56 8.66
CA ALA A 215 11.14 -17.76 8.27
C ALA A 215 10.65 -16.47 7.59
N VAL A 216 11.35 -15.36 7.85
CA VAL A 216 11.01 -14.06 7.26
C VAL A 216 12.08 -13.68 6.25
N PHE A 217 11.66 -13.44 5.01
CA PHE A 217 12.45 -12.80 3.98
C PHE A 217 12.26 -11.29 4.09
N GLN A 218 13.37 -10.56 4.22
CA GLN A 218 13.38 -9.10 4.33
C GLN A 218 14.01 -8.52 3.08
N PHE A 219 13.29 -7.60 2.43
CA PHE A 219 13.74 -6.90 1.24
C PHE A 219 13.82 -5.42 1.59
N GLU A 220 14.98 -4.81 1.36
CA GLU A 220 15.22 -3.38 1.55
C GLU A 220 16.08 -2.86 0.39
N SER A 221 15.72 -1.69 -0.15
CA SER A 221 16.36 -1.13 -1.33
C SER A 221 16.26 0.40 -1.37
N GLU A 222 17.31 1.04 -1.88
CA GLU A 222 17.30 2.45 -2.32
C GLU A 222 16.74 2.60 -3.75
N ASP A 223 16.79 1.53 -4.55
CA ASP A 223 16.06 1.47 -5.83
C ASP A 223 14.58 1.19 -5.55
N LEU A 224 13.79 2.25 -5.62
CA LEU A 224 12.36 2.26 -5.29
C LEU A 224 11.49 1.58 -6.33
N ASP A 225 12.03 1.26 -7.51
CA ASP A 225 11.31 0.55 -8.57
C ASP A 225 11.35 -0.97 -8.38
N LEU A 226 12.08 -1.49 -7.39
CA LEU A 226 12.15 -2.94 -7.13
C LEU A 226 10.95 -3.48 -6.36
N LEU A 227 10.33 -2.65 -5.52
CA LEU A 227 9.17 -3.02 -4.69
C LEU A 227 7.92 -2.21 -5.12
N PRO A 228 6.71 -2.76 -4.93
CA PRO A 228 6.39 -4.03 -4.24
C PRO A 228 6.71 -5.31 -5.03
N LEU A 229 6.83 -6.42 -4.31
CA LEU A 229 6.88 -7.75 -4.91
C LEU A 229 5.56 -8.08 -5.62
N ARG A 230 5.65 -8.73 -6.78
CA ARG A 230 4.52 -9.02 -7.67
C ARG A 230 4.16 -10.49 -7.80
N ASP A 231 5.09 -11.38 -7.50
CA ASP A 231 4.88 -12.81 -7.61
C ASP A 231 5.96 -13.55 -6.81
N LEU A 232 5.77 -14.85 -6.61
CA LEU A 232 6.82 -15.74 -6.12
C LEU A 232 6.86 -17.02 -6.95
N ALA A 233 8.04 -17.62 -7.07
CA ALA A 233 8.22 -18.90 -7.70
C ALA A 233 9.06 -19.82 -6.83
N VAL A 234 8.60 -21.05 -6.66
CA VAL A 234 9.34 -22.08 -5.94
C VAL A 234 9.90 -23.07 -6.95
N PHE A 235 11.13 -23.52 -6.69
CA PHE A 235 11.76 -24.55 -7.50
C PHE A 235 11.06 -25.91 -7.28
N GLY A 236 10.51 -26.50 -8.34
CA GLY A 236 9.89 -27.82 -8.31
C GLY A 236 10.93 -28.94 -8.22
N SER A 237 10.70 -29.91 -7.34
CA SER A 237 11.47 -31.16 -7.23
C SER A 237 10.49 -32.32 -7.02
N SER A 238 10.89 -33.57 -7.24
CA SER A 238 10.00 -34.74 -7.23
C SER A 238 9.31 -35.03 -5.87
N ASP A 239 9.79 -34.43 -4.77
CA ASP A 239 9.33 -34.69 -3.39
C ASP A 239 8.34 -33.62 -2.87
N LEU A 240 7.31 -33.28 -3.64
CA LEU A 240 6.28 -32.27 -3.27
C LEU A 240 5.20 -32.79 -2.32
N THR A 241 5.57 -33.48 -1.25
CA THR A 241 4.61 -33.98 -0.25
C THR A 241 4.32 -32.99 0.88
N GLN A 242 5.04 -31.86 0.93
CA GLN A 242 5.05 -30.98 2.08
C GLN A 242 4.27 -29.69 1.82
N GLU A 243 3.26 -29.45 2.65
CA GLU A 243 2.36 -28.31 2.55
C GLU A 243 2.95 -27.11 3.33
N PHE A 244 3.16 -26.00 2.62
CA PHE A 244 3.74 -24.76 3.14
C PHE A 244 3.05 -23.53 2.54
N GLY A 245 3.07 -22.43 3.28
CA GLY A 245 2.41 -21.18 2.92
C GLY A 245 3.36 -20.00 2.89
N PHE A 246 2.85 -18.90 2.33
CA PHE A 246 3.48 -17.60 2.44
C PHE A 246 2.46 -16.56 2.92
N THR A 247 2.93 -15.62 3.73
CA THR A 247 2.22 -14.40 4.08
C THR A 247 3.00 -13.22 3.55
N VAL A 248 2.42 -12.51 2.58
CA VAL A 248 2.96 -11.29 1.99
C VAL A 248 2.71 -10.13 2.95
N GLY A 249 3.78 -9.47 3.38
CA GLY A 249 3.70 -8.27 4.21
C GLY A 249 3.45 -7.00 3.40
N PRO A 250 3.12 -5.88 4.06
CA PRO A 250 2.98 -4.59 3.40
C PRO A 250 4.31 -4.14 2.79
N VAL A 251 4.24 -3.38 1.70
CA VAL A 251 5.38 -2.62 1.18
C VAL A 251 5.39 -1.25 1.86
N CYS A 252 6.53 -0.84 2.39
CA CYS A 252 6.69 0.39 3.16
C CYS A 252 7.73 1.29 2.51
N PHE A 253 7.43 2.59 2.47
CA PHE A 253 8.26 3.65 1.90
C PHE A 253 8.60 4.69 2.97
N SER A 254 9.85 5.15 3.02
CA SER A 254 10.36 6.12 4.00
C SER A 254 11.38 7.08 3.42
#